data_AF-A0A5A9BRW6-F1
#
_entry.id   AF-A0A5A9BRW6-F1
#
_cell.length_a   1.000
_cell.length_b   1.000
_cell.length_c   1.000
_cell.angle_alpha   90.00
_cell.angle_beta   90.00
_cell.angle_gamma   90.00
#
_symmetry.space_group_name_H-M   'P 1'
#
loop_
_entity.id
_entity.type
_entity.pdbx_description
1 polymer ?
#
loop_
_entity_poly.entity_id
_entity_poly.type
_entity_poly.pdbx_seq_one_letter_code
_entity_poly.pdbx_strand_id
1 'polypeptide(L)'
;MKLSLTAEADAINVLALNMGRIIVDIDGIELDDIINAICDNGYSLRIADTPGKRVVEDPLLPAAHLTGIHCSTAHITEADNTLLYKQSHQHEDFSESEWIHFSGTGYLLRLSAWSFPVLRLKRLGLSKACRRLVVALMRRYSVSIIHLDACGEVLPGFPTFDW
;
A
#
# COMPACT_ATOMS: atom_id res chain seq x y z
N MET A 1 31.94 -7.29 14.76
CA MET A 1 32.48 -8.61 14.33
C MET A 1 32.45 -8.61 12.80
N LYS A 2 33.53 -9.00 12.12
CA LYS A 2 33.64 -8.99 10.66
C LYS A 2 33.54 -10.43 10.16
N LEU A 3 32.54 -10.75 9.34
CA LEU A 3 32.38 -12.05 8.68
C LEU A 3 32.41 -11.83 7.17
N SER A 4 33.19 -12.63 6.46
CA SER A 4 33.26 -12.67 5.00
C SER A 4 32.92 -14.06 4.50
N LEU A 5 32.14 -14.14 3.41
CA LEU A 5 31.78 -15.38 2.72
C LEU A 5 32.14 -15.22 1.23
N THR A 6 32.77 -16.23 0.65
CA THR A 6 33.15 -16.27 -0.77
C THR A 6 32.54 -17.51 -1.42
N ALA A 7 31.78 -17.34 -2.49
CA ALA A 7 31.30 -18.42 -3.36
C ALA A 7 31.89 -18.23 -4.77
N GLU A 8 32.23 -19.30 -5.49
CA GLU A 8 32.74 -19.28 -6.88
C GLU A 8 31.98 -20.36 -7.69
N ALA A 9 31.71 -20.29 -9.00
CA ALA A 9 31.71 -19.20 -9.99
C ALA A 9 30.34 -18.46 -9.99
N ASP A 10 30.24 -17.26 -10.59
CA ASP A 10 29.23 -16.23 -10.28
C ASP A 10 29.38 -15.74 -8.83
N ALA A 11 30.55 -15.18 -8.55
CA ALA A 11 31.03 -14.96 -7.20
C ALA A 11 30.33 -13.77 -6.53
N ILE A 12 29.59 -14.06 -5.46
CA ILE A 12 29.07 -13.04 -4.54
C ILE A 12 29.98 -13.01 -3.32
N ASN A 13 30.64 -11.90 -3.09
CA ASN A 13 31.40 -11.65 -1.88
C ASN A 13 30.61 -10.71 -0.96
N VAL A 14 30.16 -11.25 0.18
CA VAL A 14 29.38 -10.49 1.16
C VAL A 14 30.22 -10.22 2.39
N LEU A 15 30.36 -8.94 2.73
CA LEU A 15 30.96 -8.47 3.96
C LEU A 15 29.90 -7.85 4.88
N ALA A 16 29.65 -8.50 6.02
CA ALA A 16 28.78 -7.95 7.04
C ALA A 16 29.50 -6.86 7.86
N LEU A 17 28.86 -5.69 7.98
CA LEU A 17 29.29 -4.56 8.77
C LEU A 17 28.38 -4.38 10.00
N ASN A 18 28.84 -3.63 10.99
CA ASN A 18 28.02 -3.27 12.16
C ASN A 18 26.80 -2.43 11.75
N MET A 19 25.72 -2.54 12.54
CA MET A 19 24.43 -1.83 12.37
C MET A 19 23.60 -2.26 11.15
N GLY A 20 23.58 -3.57 10.85
CA GLY A 20 22.73 -4.12 9.79
C GLY A 20 23.14 -3.70 8.37
N ARG A 21 24.41 -3.33 8.18
CA ARG A 21 24.97 -2.96 6.89
C ARG A 21 25.73 -4.14 6.30
N ILE A 22 25.66 -4.31 5.00
CA ILE A 22 26.47 -5.29 4.26
C ILE A 22 27.11 -4.59 3.06
N ILE A 23 28.31 -5.01 2.69
CA ILE A 23 28.91 -4.72 1.39
C ILE A 23 28.78 -6.01 0.58
N VAL A 24 28.29 -5.90 -0.65
CA VAL A 24 28.17 -7.01 -1.57
C VAL A 24 28.94 -6.64 -2.82
N ASP A 25 29.87 -7.49 -3.20
CA ASP A 25 30.59 -7.44 -4.46
C ASP A 25 30.12 -8.63 -5.30
N ILE A 26 29.68 -8.35 -6.53
CA ILE A 26 29.00 -9.31 -7.40
C ILE A 26 29.73 -9.33 -8.73
N ASP A 27 30.52 -10.37 -8.96
CA ASP A 27 31.21 -10.56 -10.23
C ASP A 27 30.22 -11.07 -11.29
N GLY A 28 30.24 -10.47 -12.48
CA GLY A 28 29.51 -10.97 -13.65
C GLY A 28 28.04 -10.55 -13.78
N ILE A 29 27.54 -9.63 -12.93
CA ILE A 29 26.21 -9.05 -13.07
C ILE A 29 26.34 -7.55 -13.40
N GLU A 30 25.71 -7.14 -14.51
CA GLU A 30 25.65 -5.73 -14.90
C GLU A 30 24.72 -4.93 -13.98
N LEU A 31 25.01 -3.64 -13.79
CA LEU A 31 24.20 -2.77 -12.93
C LEU A 31 22.71 -2.74 -13.36
N ASP A 32 22.45 -2.80 -14.67
CA ASP A 32 21.10 -2.78 -15.21
C ASP A 32 20.30 -4.03 -14.83
N ASP A 33 20.93 -5.20 -14.77
CA ASP A 33 20.28 -6.44 -14.33
C ASP A 33 19.87 -6.38 -12.85
N ILE A 34 20.72 -5.75 -12.02
CA ILE A 34 20.42 -5.51 -10.61
C ILE A 34 19.25 -4.54 -10.47
N ILE A 35 19.25 -3.44 -11.23
CA ILE A 35 18.17 -2.45 -11.21
C ILE A 35 16.85 -3.11 -11.62
N ASN A 36 16.85 -3.88 -12.71
CA ASN A 36 15.65 -4.56 -13.20
C ASN A 36 15.10 -5.55 -12.15
N ALA A 37 15.95 -6.40 -11.59
CA ALA A 37 15.53 -7.35 -10.56
C ALA A 37 14.95 -6.65 -9.32
N ILE A 38 15.52 -5.51 -8.90
CA ILE A 38 15.02 -4.71 -7.78
C ILE A 38 13.66 -4.09 -8.11
N CYS A 39 13.52 -3.50 -9.29
CA CYS A 39 12.28 -2.88 -9.76
C CYS A 39 11.15 -3.89 -9.95
N ASP A 40 11.44 -5.07 -10.52
CA ASP A 40 10.47 -6.16 -10.72
C ASP A 40 9.92 -6.70 -9.40
N ASN A 41 10.67 -6.55 -8.31
CA ASN A 41 10.24 -6.90 -6.96
C ASN A 41 9.60 -5.72 -6.19
N GLY A 42 9.34 -4.59 -6.86
CA GLY A 42 8.71 -3.41 -6.26
C GLY A 42 9.60 -2.63 -5.30
N TYR A 43 10.92 -2.82 -5.38
CA TYR A 43 11.91 -2.06 -4.60
C TYR A 43 12.57 -0.98 -5.45
N SER A 44 13.28 -0.05 -4.81
CA SER A 44 14.06 0.99 -5.48
C SER A 44 15.52 0.99 -5.03
N LEU A 45 16.43 1.11 -6.00
CA LEU A 45 17.87 1.28 -5.76
C LEU A 45 18.20 2.78 -5.78
N ARG A 46 19.02 3.25 -4.83
CA ARG A 46 19.52 4.63 -4.83
C ARG A 46 20.92 4.72 -4.24
N ILE A 47 21.69 5.65 -4.79
CA ILE A 47 22.98 6.09 -4.26
C ILE A 47 22.68 7.05 -3.10
N ALA A 48 23.30 6.84 -1.94
CA ALA A 48 23.04 7.66 -0.76
C ALA A 48 24.33 7.93 0.03
N ASP A 49 24.56 9.19 0.40
CA ASP A 49 25.75 9.63 1.15
C ASP A 49 25.71 9.22 2.63
N THR A 50 24.52 9.03 3.21
CA THR A 50 24.36 8.64 4.62
C THR A 50 23.34 7.51 4.78
N PRO A 51 23.70 6.38 5.44
CA PRO A 51 22.77 5.29 5.74
C PRO A 51 21.56 5.80 6.54
N GLY A 52 20.36 5.40 6.15
CA GLY A 52 19.11 5.69 6.89
C GLY A 52 18.38 6.97 6.50
N LYS A 53 19.00 7.89 5.76
CA LYS A 53 18.30 9.07 5.21
C LYS A 53 17.61 8.68 3.90
N ARG A 54 16.33 8.32 3.97
CA ARG A 54 15.47 8.21 2.79
C ARG A 54 15.09 9.61 2.35
N VAL A 55 15.91 10.23 1.50
CA VAL A 55 15.47 11.36 0.69
C VAL A 55 15.17 10.79 -0.69
N VAL A 56 13.89 10.45 -0.92
CA VAL A 56 13.38 10.60 -2.28
C VAL A 56 13.34 12.11 -2.46
N GLU A 57 14.07 12.68 -3.42
CA GLU A 57 13.81 14.07 -3.81
C GLU A 57 12.47 14.09 -4.52
N ASP A 58 11.43 13.97 -3.72
CA ASP A 58 10.11 14.35 -4.10
C ASP A 58 10.07 15.88 -3.94
N PRO A 59 9.89 16.64 -5.04
CA PRO A 59 9.79 18.09 -4.94
C PRO A 59 8.59 18.51 -4.08
N LEU A 60 7.65 17.59 -3.83
CA LEU A 60 6.51 17.79 -2.96
C LEU A 60 6.84 17.33 -1.54
N LEU A 61 6.54 18.19 -0.56
CA LEU A 61 6.61 17.82 0.84
C LEU A 61 5.75 16.56 1.09
N PRO A 62 6.13 15.66 2.01
CA PRO A 62 5.32 14.48 2.35
C PRO A 62 3.86 14.80 2.71
N ALA A 63 3.59 16.02 3.19
CA ALA A 63 2.25 16.52 3.49
C ALA A 63 1.37 16.79 2.25
N ALA A 64 1.97 16.92 1.06
CA ALA A 64 1.26 17.12 -0.21
C ALA A 64 0.90 15.80 -0.90
N HIS A 65 1.39 14.65 -0.39
CA HIS A 65 1.13 13.34 -0.97
C HIS A 65 -0.19 12.74 -0.51
N LEU A 66 -0.95 12.23 -1.48
CA LEU A 66 -2.17 11.47 -1.24
C LEU A 66 -1.94 10.02 -1.66
N THR A 67 -1.68 9.16 -0.68
CA THR A 67 -1.42 7.73 -0.89
C THR A 67 -2.74 6.97 -1.10
N GLY A 68 -2.83 6.23 -2.20
CA GLY A 68 -3.99 5.42 -2.55
C GLY A 68 -3.66 3.94 -2.71
N ILE A 69 -4.64 3.07 -2.45
CA ILE A 69 -4.61 1.66 -2.88
C ILE A 69 -5.86 1.36 -3.70
N HIS A 70 -5.67 0.65 -4.81
CA HIS A 70 -6.72 0.10 -5.66
C HIS A 70 -6.84 -1.40 -5.39
N CYS A 71 -8.05 -1.89 -5.09
CA CYS A 71 -8.27 -3.31 -4.77
C CYS A 71 -9.69 -3.75 -5.10
N SER A 72 -9.91 -5.05 -5.18
CA SER A 72 -11.18 -5.63 -5.62
C SER A 72 -12.35 -5.33 -4.67
N THR A 73 -13.55 -5.09 -5.21
CA THR A 73 -14.80 -5.14 -4.44
C THR A 73 -15.09 -6.53 -3.85
N ALA A 74 -14.42 -7.58 -4.31
CA ALA A 74 -14.52 -8.91 -3.71
C ALA A 74 -14.17 -8.91 -2.21
N HIS A 75 -13.45 -7.91 -1.69
CA HIS A 75 -13.10 -7.81 -0.26
C HIS A 75 -14.21 -7.24 0.64
N ILE A 76 -15.33 -6.82 0.08
CA ILE A 76 -16.50 -6.37 0.84
C ILE A 76 -17.66 -7.34 0.62
N THR A 77 -18.57 -7.43 1.59
CA THR A 77 -19.77 -8.27 1.47
C THR A 77 -20.84 -7.61 0.60
N GLU A 78 -21.82 -8.37 0.11
CA GLU A 78 -22.99 -7.80 -0.59
C GLU A 78 -23.72 -6.73 0.26
N ALA A 79 -23.85 -6.98 1.56
CA ALA A 79 -24.44 -6.03 2.51
C ALA A 79 -23.60 -4.75 2.63
N ASP A 80 -22.27 -4.88 2.68
CA ASP A 80 -21.37 -3.74 2.65
C ASP A 80 -21.53 -2.94 1.36
N ASN A 81 -21.58 -3.62 0.21
CA ASN A 81 -21.79 -3.00 -1.09
C ASN A 81 -23.10 -2.20 -1.15
N THR A 82 -24.20 -2.81 -0.69
CA THR A 82 -25.51 -2.15 -0.62
C THR A 82 -25.47 -0.90 0.26
N LEU A 83 -24.78 -0.96 1.40
CA LEU A 83 -24.60 0.19 2.28
C LEU A 83 -23.78 1.28 1.62
N LEU A 84 -22.62 0.94 1.05
CA LEU A 84 -21.74 1.91 0.37
C LEU A 84 -22.45 2.58 -0.80
N TYR A 85 -23.19 1.81 -1.61
CA TYR A 85 -24.02 2.34 -2.70
C TYR A 85 -25.04 3.36 -2.19
N LYS A 86 -25.77 3.01 -1.13
CA LYS A 86 -26.76 3.92 -0.53
C LYS A 86 -26.09 5.20 -0.02
N GLN A 87 -24.98 5.07 0.71
CA GLN A 87 -24.28 6.21 1.32
C GLN A 87 -23.67 7.13 0.26
N SER A 88 -23.11 6.58 -0.82
CA SER A 88 -22.49 7.37 -1.89
C SER A 88 -23.48 8.20 -2.71
N HIS A 89 -24.78 7.90 -2.62
CA HIS A 89 -25.85 8.59 -3.36
C HIS A 89 -26.71 9.50 -2.44
N GLN A 90 -26.30 9.73 -1.20
CA GLN A 90 -26.95 10.73 -0.35
C GLN A 90 -26.57 12.14 -0.78
N HIS A 91 -27.54 13.06 -0.82
CA HIS A 91 -27.36 14.45 -1.25
C HIS A 91 -27.61 15.44 -0.10
N GLU A 92 -27.46 14.99 1.13
CA GLU A 92 -27.53 15.85 2.32
C GLU A 92 -26.18 16.52 2.56
N ASP A 93 -26.19 17.76 3.05
CA ASP A 93 -24.98 18.47 3.44
C ASP A 93 -24.25 17.69 4.54
N PHE A 94 -22.92 17.56 4.44
CA PHE A 94 -22.07 16.83 5.40
C PHE A 94 -22.36 15.32 5.50
N SER A 95 -22.98 14.75 4.45
CA SER A 95 -23.30 13.32 4.39
C SER A 95 -22.08 12.44 4.05
N GLU A 96 -22.28 11.13 4.08
CA GLU A 96 -21.22 10.18 3.79
C GLU A 96 -20.75 10.24 2.32
N SER A 97 -21.55 10.81 1.41
CA SER A 97 -21.17 10.99 0.00
C SER A 97 -20.04 11.99 -0.22
N GLU A 98 -19.68 12.79 0.79
CA GLU A 98 -18.52 13.69 0.75
C GLU A 98 -17.18 12.94 0.80
N TRP A 99 -17.17 11.67 1.21
CA TRP A 99 -15.95 10.87 1.32
C TRP A 99 -16.08 9.42 0.86
N ILE A 100 -17.30 8.97 0.55
CA ILE A 100 -17.60 7.69 -0.11
C ILE A 100 -18.19 8.02 -1.47
N HIS A 101 -17.42 7.83 -2.53
CA HIS A 101 -17.83 8.18 -3.89
C HIS A 101 -18.02 6.91 -4.72
N PHE A 102 -19.15 6.80 -5.40
CA PHE A 102 -19.35 5.72 -6.36
C PHE A 102 -18.54 5.99 -7.63
N SER A 103 -17.70 5.03 -8.05
CA SER A 103 -16.85 5.17 -9.24
C SER A 103 -17.49 4.60 -10.52
N GLY A 104 -18.72 4.06 -10.44
CA GLY A 104 -19.37 3.32 -11.52
C GLY A 104 -19.21 1.80 -11.39
N THR A 105 -18.03 1.34 -10.97
CA THR A 105 -17.65 -0.07 -10.78
C THR A 105 -17.34 -0.43 -9.33
N GLY A 106 -17.46 0.53 -8.41
CA GLY A 106 -17.14 0.36 -7.00
C GLY A 106 -17.12 1.70 -6.27
N TYR A 107 -16.18 1.88 -5.35
CA TYR A 107 -16.17 3.01 -4.40
C TYR A 107 -14.78 3.57 -4.16
N LEU A 108 -14.67 4.90 -4.11
CA LEU A 108 -13.52 5.62 -3.57
C LEU A 108 -13.84 6.05 -2.13
N LEU A 109 -13.02 5.61 -1.18
CA LEU A 109 -13.08 5.98 0.23
C LEU A 109 -11.95 6.96 0.55
N ARG A 110 -12.29 8.25 0.76
CA ARG A 110 -11.35 9.29 1.18
C ARG A 110 -11.19 9.27 2.70
N LEU A 111 -10.31 8.41 3.19
CA LEU A 111 -10.09 8.19 4.62
C LEU A 111 -9.58 9.44 5.36
N SER A 112 -8.92 10.35 4.65
CA SER A 112 -8.44 11.63 5.18
C SER A 112 -9.54 12.67 5.43
N ALA A 113 -10.78 12.42 4.99
CA ALA A 113 -11.90 13.33 5.24
C ALA A 113 -12.31 13.37 6.73
N TRP A 114 -11.97 12.34 7.51
CA TRP A 114 -12.35 12.22 8.92
C TRP A 114 -11.18 11.77 9.78
N SER A 115 -11.12 12.20 11.04
CA SER A 115 -10.08 11.74 11.98
C SER A 115 -10.21 10.27 12.39
N PHE A 116 -11.43 9.72 12.31
CA PHE A 116 -11.74 8.33 12.71
C PHE A 116 -12.60 7.60 11.67
N PRO A 117 -12.09 7.40 10.43
CA PRO A 117 -12.89 6.88 9.31
C PRO A 117 -13.41 5.47 9.60
N VAL A 118 -12.60 4.61 10.22
CA VAL A 118 -13.00 3.24 10.58
C VAL A 118 -14.11 3.20 11.64
N LEU A 119 -14.12 4.15 12.58
CA LEU A 119 -15.20 4.26 13.56
C LEU A 119 -16.50 4.69 12.87
N ARG A 120 -16.40 5.56 11.87
CA ARG A 120 -17.55 5.98 11.05
C ARG A 120 -18.10 4.81 10.23
N LEU A 121 -17.24 4.05 9.55
CA LEU A 121 -17.63 2.79 8.89
C LEU A 121 -18.33 1.83 9.86
N LYS A 122 -17.87 1.73 11.12
CA LYS A 122 -18.54 0.89 12.13
C LYS A 122 -19.94 1.39 12.44
N ARG A 123 -20.16 2.71 12.56
CA ARG A 123 -21.48 3.29 12.81
C ARG A 123 -22.44 3.13 11.63
N LEU A 124 -21.91 3.16 10.41
CA LEU A 124 -22.66 2.88 9.18
C LEU A 124 -23.09 1.41 9.05
N GLY A 125 -22.53 0.51 9.89
CA GLY A 125 -22.88 -0.90 9.88
C GLY A 125 -21.97 -1.78 9.03
N LEU A 126 -20.86 -1.25 8.51
CA LEU A 126 -19.93 -2.03 7.70
C LEU A 126 -19.35 -3.22 8.50
N SER A 127 -19.24 -4.33 7.78
CA SER A 127 -18.81 -5.61 8.31
C SER A 127 -17.44 -5.53 8.99
N LYS A 128 -17.19 -6.49 9.88
CA LYS A 128 -15.88 -6.61 10.52
C LYS A 128 -14.78 -6.87 9.48
N ALA A 129 -15.09 -7.57 8.38
CA ALA A 129 -14.15 -7.85 7.31
C ALA A 129 -13.73 -6.57 6.58
N CYS A 130 -14.69 -5.78 6.09
CA CYS A 130 -14.43 -4.49 5.44
C CYS A 130 -13.63 -3.55 6.38
N ARG A 131 -14.03 -3.43 7.65
CA ARG A 131 -13.30 -2.58 8.60
C ARG A 131 -11.88 -3.07 8.89
N ARG A 132 -11.65 -4.38 8.90
CA ARG A 132 -10.28 -4.94 9.07
C ARG A 132 -9.41 -4.69 7.84
N LEU A 133 -9.98 -4.79 6.64
CA LEU A 133 -9.30 -4.40 5.40
C LEU A 133 -8.83 -2.95 5.49
N VAL A 134 -9.74 -2.02 5.74
CA VAL A 134 -9.42 -0.58 5.82
C VAL A 134 -8.35 -0.30 6.88
N VAL A 135 -8.48 -0.86 8.09
CA VAL A 135 -7.47 -0.69 9.15
C VAL A 135 -6.09 -1.22 8.74
N ALA A 136 -6.05 -2.40 8.12
CA ALA A 136 -4.79 -3.00 7.71
C ALA A 136 -4.11 -2.18 6.61
N LEU A 137 -4.86 -1.70 5.62
CA LEU A 137 -4.32 -0.86 4.55
C LEU A 137 -3.80 0.47 5.10
N MET A 138 -4.58 1.14 5.97
CA MET A 138 -4.16 2.39 6.64
C MET A 138 -2.86 2.21 7.42
N ARG A 139 -2.73 1.11 8.18
CA ARG A 139 -1.57 0.89 9.05
C ARG A 139 -0.33 0.41 8.31
N ARG A 140 -0.50 -0.41 7.28
CA ARG A 140 0.62 -1.05 6.56
C ARG A 140 1.21 -0.14 5.48
N TYR A 141 0.37 0.66 4.84
CA TYR A 141 0.74 1.44 3.66
C TYR A 141 0.48 2.94 3.82
N SER A 142 0.05 3.38 5.00
CA SER A 142 -0.27 4.79 5.28
C SER A 142 -1.24 5.39 4.26
N VAL A 143 -2.22 4.62 3.79
CA VAL A 143 -3.17 5.08 2.76
C VAL A 143 -4.13 6.13 3.29
N SER A 144 -4.39 7.11 2.43
CA SER A 144 -5.39 8.17 2.60
C SER A 144 -6.62 7.95 1.71
N ILE A 145 -6.48 7.15 0.65
CA ILE A 145 -7.56 6.74 -0.26
C ILE A 145 -7.55 5.22 -0.44
N ILE A 146 -8.73 4.61 -0.45
CA ILE A 146 -8.92 3.24 -0.94
C ILE A 146 -9.93 3.30 -2.08
N HIS A 147 -9.58 2.75 -3.24
CA HIS A 147 -10.50 2.50 -4.34
C HIS A 147 -10.82 1.01 -4.38
N LEU A 148 -12.04 0.67 -4.00
CA LEU A 148 -12.64 -0.65 -4.14
C LEU A 148 -13.27 -0.72 -5.53
N ASP A 149 -12.83 -1.61 -6.40
CA ASP A 149 -13.29 -1.66 -7.79
C ASP A 149 -13.59 -3.09 -8.23
N ALA A 150 -14.63 -3.30 -9.05
CA ALA A 150 -14.95 -4.63 -9.59
C ALA A 150 -13.78 -5.23 -10.41
N CYS A 151 -12.98 -4.39 -11.06
CA CYS A 151 -11.78 -4.79 -11.82
C CYS A 151 -10.49 -4.70 -10.99
N GLY A 152 -10.58 -4.38 -9.70
CA GLY A 152 -9.43 -4.23 -8.82
C GLY A 152 -8.77 -5.58 -8.47
N GLU A 153 -7.49 -5.54 -8.10
CA GLU A 153 -6.75 -6.73 -7.70
C GLU A 153 -7.21 -7.27 -6.34
N VAL A 154 -7.27 -8.59 -6.22
CA VAL A 154 -7.55 -9.27 -4.95
C VAL A 154 -6.28 -9.29 -4.11
N LEU A 155 -6.29 -8.51 -3.03
CA LEU A 155 -5.17 -8.41 -2.10
C LEU A 155 -5.02 -9.70 -1.28
N PRO A 156 -3.79 -10.24 -1.18
CA PRO A 156 -3.55 -11.46 -0.41
C PRO A 156 -3.75 -11.23 1.09
N GLY A 157 -4.27 -12.25 1.78
CA GLY A 157 -4.45 -12.24 3.23
C GLY A 157 -5.71 -11.52 3.73
N PHE A 158 -6.59 -11.10 2.83
CA PHE A 158 -7.91 -10.58 3.15
C PHE A 158 -9.01 -11.55 2.68
N PRO A 159 -10.14 -11.63 3.39
CA PRO A 159 -11.27 -12.44 2.93
C PRO A 159 -11.83 -11.88 1.62
N THR A 160 -12.40 -12.77 0.82
CA THR A 160 -13.21 -12.44 -0.34
C THR A 160 -14.63 -12.97 -0.16
N PHE A 161 -15.57 -12.37 -0.86
CA PHE A 161 -16.98 -12.71 -0.84
C PHE A 161 -17.47 -12.79 -2.28
N ASP A 162 -18.34 -13.76 -2.55
CA ASP A 162 -18.93 -14.00 -3.87
C ASP A 162 -20.35 -13.42 -3.87
N TRP A 163 -20.59 -12.42 -4.70
CA TRP A 163 -21.87 -11.73 -4.88
C TRP A 163 -21.86 -10.87 -6.16
#